data_AF-A0A3M1Z6C2-F1
#
_entry.id   AF-A0A3M1Z6C2-F1
#
_cell.length_a   1.000
_cell.length_b   1.000
_cell.length_c   1.000
_cell.angle_alpha   90.00
_cell.angle_beta   90.00
_cell.angle_gamma   90.00
#
_symmetry.space_group_name_H-M   'P 1'
#
loop_
_entity.id
_entity.type
_entity.pdbx_description
1 polymer ?
#
loop_
_entity_poly.entity_id
_entity_poly.type
_entity_poly.pdbx_seq_one_letter_code
_entity_poly.pdbx_strand_id
1 'polypeptide(L)'
;DKEFVERHTVGFGELARHVRPFTPEWAEKLTWVPADQIRRLARWMAETRGASIYQGTCTQDQTAAGVQASRAFAALQAVTGNVNVPGGWVISPRPRFGNVGLDAGGDPLGADEYPLFVELWGRKSPYGVVTKVPEAVPETLKAFYVVGGNPLVSMPDSNAFREAFRRLELLVVHDMFLTETAREAHYVLPACSHLEKWGVAYTYNVCHGLPYMMLRKKCIEPLGASRSEWWVFTELARRLGLGEHFPWPTEEEFVAFELEPTGLSFDYLLHEKPEGDFYGTKRYEMPPNLPTPSGKIELYSEAMARAGADPLPVYLEPDRSPVKADPEYRKRYPLILTTGHRNYYYTHSQFRRIRGLKEKSPEPYAEIGPETAARHGLADGDLAEIETDRGRVR
;
A
#
# COMPACT_ATOMS: atom_id res chain seq x y z
N ASP A 1 20.03 -13.00 -18.36
CA ASP A 1 20.86 -14.01 -17.71
C ASP A 1 20.26 -15.40 -17.94
N LYS A 2 20.90 -16.22 -18.79
CA LYS A 2 20.35 -17.53 -19.17
C LYS A 2 20.38 -18.52 -18.02
N GLU A 3 21.49 -18.57 -17.28
CA GLU A 3 21.66 -19.50 -16.15
C GLU A 3 20.66 -19.19 -15.03
N PHE A 4 20.50 -17.90 -14.69
CA PHE A 4 19.52 -17.50 -13.68
C PHE A 4 18.09 -17.89 -14.08
N VAL A 5 17.70 -17.61 -15.33
CA VAL A 5 16.36 -17.91 -15.85
C VAL A 5 16.07 -19.41 -15.79
N GLU A 6 17.00 -20.26 -16.27
CA GLU A 6 16.84 -21.71 -16.27
C GLU A 6 16.74 -22.28 -14.84
N ARG A 7 17.53 -21.74 -13.91
CA ARG A 7 17.57 -22.22 -12.53
C ARG A 7 16.39 -21.74 -11.70
N HIS A 8 16.04 -20.47 -11.77
CA HIS A 8 15.19 -19.80 -10.76
C HIS A 8 13.82 -19.35 -11.28
N THR A 9 13.50 -19.57 -12.56
CA THR A 9 12.22 -19.11 -13.13
C THR A 9 11.44 -20.25 -13.80
N VAL A 10 10.15 -20.02 -14.05
CA VAL A 10 9.29 -20.78 -14.96
C VAL A 10 8.54 -19.82 -15.88
N GLY A 11 8.16 -20.27 -17.08
CA GLY A 11 7.34 -19.46 -18.01
C GLY A 11 8.11 -18.53 -18.96
N PHE A 12 9.43 -18.71 -19.13
CA PHE A 12 10.23 -17.81 -19.98
C PHE A 12 9.87 -17.94 -21.47
N GLY A 13 9.57 -19.15 -21.96
CA GLY A 13 9.23 -19.35 -23.37
C GLY A 13 7.91 -18.68 -23.76
N GLU A 14 6.95 -18.70 -22.85
CA GLU A 14 5.67 -18.00 -22.92
C GLU A 14 5.90 -16.49 -22.95
N LEU A 15 6.66 -15.96 -21.98
CA LEU A 15 7.00 -14.54 -21.92
C LEU A 15 7.72 -14.07 -23.19
N ALA A 16 8.71 -14.82 -23.67
CA ALA A 16 9.49 -14.48 -24.85
C ALA A 16 8.65 -14.43 -26.13
N ARG A 17 7.61 -15.26 -26.25
CA ARG A 17 6.63 -15.19 -27.36
C ARG A 17 5.69 -14.00 -27.19
N HIS A 18 5.21 -13.79 -25.97
CA HIS A 18 4.26 -12.75 -25.61
C HIS A 18 4.79 -11.33 -25.87
N VAL A 19 6.08 -11.09 -25.59
CA VAL A 19 6.64 -9.74 -25.74
C VAL A 19 7.00 -9.34 -27.18
N ARG A 20 6.95 -10.28 -28.15
CA ARG A 20 7.33 -10.00 -29.55
C ARG A 20 6.58 -8.83 -30.20
N PRO A 21 5.27 -8.64 -29.97
CA PRO A 21 4.53 -7.53 -30.56
C PRO A 21 4.84 -6.17 -29.91
N PHE A 22 5.36 -6.16 -28.68
CA PHE A 22 5.63 -4.94 -27.90
C PHE A 22 7.00 -4.35 -28.25
N THR A 23 7.13 -3.88 -29.49
CA THR A 23 8.39 -3.25 -29.95
C THR A 23 8.58 -1.86 -29.33
N PRO A 24 9.82 -1.33 -29.30
CA PRO A 24 10.07 0.06 -28.91
C PRO A 24 9.24 1.07 -29.72
N GLU A 25 9.03 0.85 -31.02
CA GLU A 25 8.19 1.71 -31.87
C GLU A 25 6.70 1.64 -31.50
N TRP A 26 6.22 0.49 -31.05
CA TRP A 26 4.88 0.35 -30.52
C TRP A 26 4.75 1.13 -29.20
N ALA A 27 5.73 0.99 -28.30
CA ALA A 27 5.74 1.67 -27.01
C ALA A 27 5.87 3.19 -27.14
N GLU A 28 6.64 3.69 -28.11
CA GLU A 28 6.79 5.13 -28.39
C GLU A 28 5.46 5.81 -28.68
N LYS A 29 4.56 5.15 -29.44
CA LYS A 29 3.24 5.70 -29.76
C LYS A 29 2.35 5.88 -28.53
N LEU A 30 2.51 5.01 -27.54
CA LEU A 30 1.68 5.00 -26.32
C LEU A 30 2.27 5.87 -25.21
N THR A 31 3.59 5.83 -25.05
CA THR A 31 4.30 6.48 -23.94
C THR A 31 4.82 7.87 -24.28
N TRP A 32 4.91 8.18 -25.58
CA TRP A 32 5.58 9.37 -26.12
C TRP A 32 7.07 9.45 -25.77
N VAL A 33 7.68 8.34 -25.36
CA VAL A 33 9.12 8.19 -25.15
C VAL A 33 9.77 7.64 -26.43
N PRO A 34 10.80 8.31 -26.99
CA PRO A 34 11.45 7.85 -28.21
C PRO A 34 11.95 6.40 -28.13
N ALA A 35 11.75 5.63 -29.19
CA ALA A 35 12.09 4.21 -29.24
C ALA A 35 13.59 3.92 -29.03
N ASP A 36 14.48 4.84 -29.40
CA ASP A 36 15.93 4.72 -29.16
C ASP A 36 16.26 4.83 -27.66
N GLN A 37 15.56 5.69 -26.92
CA GLN A 37 15.74 5.82 -25.47
C GLN A 37 15.27 4.57 -24.74
N ILE A 38 14.15 3.99 -25.16
CA ILE A 38 13.63 2.71 -24.62
C ILE A 38 14.68 1.61 -24.79
N ARG A 39 15.25 1.47 -26.00
CA ARG A 39 16.32 0.49 -26.27
C ARG A 39 17.54 0.73 -25.41
N ARG A 40 17.97 1.98 -25.27
CA ARG A 40 19.15 2.35 -24.49
C ARG A 40 18.97 1.97 -23.01
N LEU A 41 17.81 2.28 -22.43
CA LEU A 41 17.49 1.91 -21.05
C LEU A 41 17.46 0.39 -20.86
N ALA A 42 16.85 -0.35 -21.79
CA ALA A 42 16.81 -1.80 -21.74
C ALA A 42 18.22 -2.43 -21.77
N ARG A 43 19.14 -1.88 -22.57
CA ARG A 43 20.55 -2.33 -22.61
C ARG A 43 21.27 -2.03 -21.30
N TRP A 44 21.13 -0.82 -20.75
CA TRP A 44 21.71 -0.48 -19.45
C TRP A 44 21.25 -1.42 -18.34
N MET A 45 19.95 -1.74 -18.28
CA MET A 45 19.40 -2.67 -17.30
C MET A 45 19.98 -4.08 -17.46
N ALA A 46 20.18 -4.55 -18.70
CA ALA A 46 20.70 -5.88 -18.99
C ALA A 46 22.21 -6.02 -18.74
N GLU A 47 22.97 -4.94 -18.94
CA GLU A 47 24.44 -4.92 -18.80
C GLU A 47 24.89 -4.60 -17.37
N THR A 48 24.05 -3.92 -16.59
CA THR A 48 24.36 -3.53 -15.21
C THR A 48 24.10 -4.68 -14.24
N ARG A 49 25.17 -5.14 -13.56
CA ARG A 49 25.05 -6.10 -12.46
C ARG A 49 24.46 -5.41 -11.23
N GLY A 50 23.40 -5.99 -10.67
CA GLY A 50 22.71 -5.40 -9.52
C GLY A 50 21.87 -4.19 -9.90
N ALA A 51 21.35 -4.12 -11.13
CA ALA A 51 20.36 -3.09 -11.46
C ALA A 51 19.05 -3.38 -10.73
N SER A 52 18.48 -2.38 -10.06
CA SER A 52 17.21 -2.52 -9.33
C SER A 52 16.20 -1.48 -9.78
N ILE A 53 14.93 -1.89 -9.76
CA ILE A 53 13.80 -1.00 -9.97
C ILE A 53 13.19 -0.72 -8.60
N TYR A 54 13.42 0.48 -8.07
CA TYR A 54 12.74 0.97 -6.89
C TYR A 54 11.38 1.55 -7.28
N GLN A 55 10.34 0.75 -7.11
CA GLN A 55 8.98 1.12 -7.49
C GLN A 55 8.39 2.14 -6.49
N GLY A 56 7.92 3.28 -7.03
CA GLY A 56 7.17 4.27 -6.26
C GLY A 56 5.68 3.94 -6.20
N THR A 57 5.02 4.28 -5.09
CA THR A 57 3.60 3.94 -4.84
C THR A 57 2.64 4.62 -5.83
N CYS A 58 2.84 5.91 -6.11
CA CYS A 58 1.84 6.72 -6.82
C CYS A 58 1.93 6.62 -8.36
N THR A 59 3.03 6.12 -8.91
CA THR A 59 3.21 6.05 -10.37
C THR A 59 2.65 4.77 -10.99
N GLN A 60 2.51 3.68 -10.22
CA GLN A 60 2.17 2.37 -10.79
C GLN A 60 1.16 1.58 -9.95
N ASP A 61 1.30 1.53 -8.63
CA ASP A 61 0.41 0.72 -7.76
C ASP A 61 -0.98 1.35 -7.54
N GLN A 62 -1.15 2.63 -7.87
CA GLN A 62 -2.41 3.38 -7.74
C GLN A 62 -3.09 3.63 -9.10
N THR A 63 -2.90 2.70 -10.05
CA THR A 63 -3.52 2.73 -11.38
C THR A 63 -4.25 1.42 -11.67
N ALA A 64 -5.20 1.44 -12.59
CA ALA A 64 -5.91 0.22 -13.02
C ALA A 64 -4.96 -0.85 -13.60
N ALA A 65 -3.80 -0.44 -14.13
CA ALA A 65 -2.78 -1.33 -14.70
C ALA A 65 -1.69 -1.74 -13.69
N GLY A 66 -1.82 -1.39 -12.40
CA GLY A 66 -0.72 -1.53 -11.43
C GLY A 66 -0.20 -2.95 -11.27
N VAL A 67 -1.09 -3.95 -11.22
CA VAL A 67 -0.69 -5.36 -11.17
C VAL A 67 0.16 -5.74 -12.38
N GLN A 68 -0.22 -5.30 -13.58
CA GLN A 68 0.51 -5.63 -14.81
C GLN A 68 1.87 -4.94 -14.86
N ALA A 69 1.95 -3.67 -14.44
CA ALA A 69 3.20 -2.92 -14.35
C ALA A 69 4.19 -3.58 -13.36
N SER A 70 3.73 -3.91 -12.15
CA SER A 70 4.55 -4.57 -11.12
C SER A 70 5.05 -5.94 -11.59
N ARG A 71 4.22 -6.69 -12.32
CA ARG A 71 4.63 -7.97 -12.91
C ARG A 71 5.66 -7.80 -14.03
N ALA A 72 5.52 -6.80 -14.89
CA ALA A 72 6.50 -6.49 -15.93
C ALA A 72 7.87 -6.13 -15.31
N PHE A 73 7.86 -5.37 -14.22
CA PHE A 73 9.08 -5.01 -13.48
C PHE A 73 9.74 -6.22 -12.80
N ALA A 74 8.94 -7.08 -12.17
CA ALA A 74 9.45 -8.31 -11.59
C ALA A 74 10.05 -9.22 -12.67
N ALA A 75 9.37 -9.37 -13.81
CA ALA A 75 9.87 -10.15 -14.95
C ALA A 75 11.18 -9.58 -15.49
N LEU A 76 11.27 -8.26 -15.69
CA LEU A 76 12.48 -7.60 -16.17
C LEU A 76 13.68 -7.85 -15.24
N GLN A 77 13.50 -7.65 -13.93
CA GLN A 77 14.55 -7.90 -12.94
C GLN A 77 14.97 -9.38 -12.89
N ALA A 78 14.02 -10.31 -13.06
CA ALA A 78 14.28 -11.74 -13.09
C ALA A 78 15.05 -12.17 -14.36
N VAL A 79 14.64 -11.73 -15.55
CA VAL A 79 15.32 -12.12 -16.81
C VAL A 79 16.71 -11.52 -16.93
N THR A 80 16.98 -10.40 -16.26
CA THR A 80 18.33 -9.81 -16.17
C THR A 80 19.19 -10.40 -15.04
N GLY A 81 18.66 -11.33 -14.23
CA GLY A 81 19.43 -11.96 -13.13
C GLY A 81 19.71 -11.03 -11.95
N ASN A 82 18.88 -10.00 -11.76
CA ASN A 82 19.10 -8.96 -10.75
C ASN A 82 18.28 -9.19 -9.45
N VAL A 83 17.81 -10.41 -9.22
CA VAL A 83 17.02 -10.77 -8.03
C VAL A 83 17.91 -11.41 -6.97
N ASN A 84 17.80 -10.88 -5.77
CA ASN A 84 18.54 -11.19 -4.55
C ASN A 84 20.07 -11.14 -4.68
N VAL A 85 20.59 -10.17 -5.45
CA VAL A 85 22.02 -9.90 -5.61
C VAL A 85 22.40 -8.54 -4.98
N PRO A 86 23.68 -8.29 -4.64
CA PRO A 86 24.10 -6.97 -4.15
C PRO A 86 23.74 -5.86 -5.16
N GLY A 87 23.12 -4.78 -4.66
CA GLY A 87 22.64 -3.64 -5.47
C GLY A 87 21.31 -3.87 -6.20
N GLY A 88 20.94 -5.13 -6.46
CA GLY A 88 19.72 -5.51 -7.18
C GLY A 88 18.46 -5.50 -6.32
N TRP A 89 17.40 -6.14 -6.81
CA TRP A 89 16.19 -6.37 -6.03
C TRP A 89 16.49 -7.34 -4.89
N VAL A 90 16.08 -7.04 -3.67
CA VAL A 90 16.46 -7.83 -2.49
C VAL A 90 15.29 -8.60 -1.89
N ILE A 91 15.53 -9.84 -1.47
CA ILE A 91 14.60 -10.65 -0.67
C ILE A 91 15.05 -10.55 0.78
N SER A 92 14.19 -10.09 1.69
CA SER A 92 14.52 -9.94 3.11
C SER A 92 13.69 -10.90 3.97
N PRO A 93 14.26 -11.53 5.01
CA PRO A 93 13.49 -12.40 5.88
C PRO A 93 12.42 -11.55 6.60
N ARG A 94 11.16 -11.94 6.42
CA ARG A 94 10.04 -11.26 7.07
C ARG A 94 10.07 -11.54 8.57
N PRO A 95 9.78 -10.54 9.43
CA PRO A 95 9.64 -10.80 10.85
C PRO A 95 8.42 -11.69 11.09
N ARG A 96 8.49 -12.54 12.11
CA ARG A 96 7.34 -13.31 12.61
C ARG A 96 6.97 -12.72 13.96
N PHE A 97 5.71 -12.33 14.13
CA PHE A 97 5.19 -11.78 15.37
C PHE A 97 4.18 -12.75 15.99
N GLY A 98 3.97 -12.61 17.30
CA GLY A 98 2.82 -13.19 17.98
C GLY A 98 1.51 -12.77 17.30
N ASN A 99 0.57 -13.70 17.15
CA ASN A 99 -0.67 -13.48 16.41
C ASN A 99 -1.86 -13.51 17.36
N VAL A 100 -2.63 -12.41 17.38
CA VAL A 100 -3.91 -12.29 18.11
C VAL A 100 -5.14 -12.41 17.21
N GLY A 101 -4.93 -12.75 15.94
CA GLY A 101 -6.00 -12.95 14.98
C GLY A 101 -6.89 -14.12 15.39
N LEU A 102 -8.19 -13.83 15.54
CA LEU A 102 -9.23 -14.83 15.71
C LEU A 102 -9.87 -15.13 14.36
N ASP A 103 -10.23 -16.39 14.13
CA ASP A 103 -11.01 -16.74 12.95
C ASP A 103 -12.45 -16.26 13.13
N ALA A 104 -12.86 -15.34 12.26
CA ALA A 104 -14.22 -14.81 12.24
C ALA A 104 -15.14 -15.60 11.27
N GLY A 105 -14.62 -16.63 10.60
CA GLY A 105 -15.31 -17.32 9.52
C GLY A 105 -15.58 -16.40 8.32
N GLY A 106 -16.21 -16.99 7.29
CA GLY A 106 -16.68 -16.28 6.10
C GLY A 106 -15.61 -15.66 5.21
N ASP A 107 -16.05 -15.29 4.01
CA ASP A 107 -15.21 -14.62 3.04
C ASP A 107 -15.18 -13.11 3.29
N PRO A 108 -14.02 -12.44 3.16
CA PRO A 108 -13.97 -10.99 3.20
C PRO A 108 -14.80 -10.37 2.08
N LEU A 109 -15.24 -9.14 2.29
CA LEU A 109 -15.88 -8.35 1.25
C LEU A 109 -14.99 -8.32 -0.02
N GLY A 110 -15.56 -8.67 -1.17
CA GLY A 110 -14.87 -8.73 -2.46
C GLY A 110 -13.96 -9.97 -2.67
N ALA A 111 -14.06 -11.02 -1.85
CA ALA A 111 -13.27 -12.25 -2.04
C ALA A 111 -13.53 -12.93 -3.40
N ASP A 112 -14.78 -12.93 -3.83
CA ASP A 112 -15.28 -13.47 -5.09
C ASP A 112 -14.71 -12.73 -6.31
N GLU A 113 -14.50 -11.42 -6.19
CA GLU A 113 -13.91 -10.59 -7.25
C GLU A 113 -12.37 -10.56 -7.22
N TYR A 114 -11.76 -10.83 -6.06
CA TYR A 114 -10.31 -10.78 -5.87
C TYR A 114 -9.72 -12.13 -5.36
N PRO A 115 -9.97 -13.27 -6.05
CA PRO A 115 -9.63 -14.60 -5.55
C PRO A 115 -8.11 -14.82 -5.38
N LEU A 116 -7.29 -14.12 -6.18
CA LEU A 116 -5.83 -14.24 -6.17
C LEU A 116 -5.19 -13.80 -4.84
N PHE A 117 -5.81 -12.92 -4.06
CA PHE A 117 -5.29 -12.54 -2.73
C PHE A 117 -5.36 -13.71 -1.75
N VAL A 118 -6.45 -14.47 -1.80
CA VAL A 118 -6.62 -15.64 -0.95
C VAL A 118 -5.76 -16.79 -1.46
N GLU A 119 -5.81 -17.09 -2.78
CA GLU A 119 -5.09 -18.22 -3.37
C GLU A 119 -3.56 -18.07 -3.27
N LEU A 120 -3.01 -16.90 -3.59
CA LEU A 120 -1.55 -16.71 -3.66
C LEU A 120 -0.95 -16.26 -2.32
N TRP A 121 -1.66 -15.46 -1.54
CA TRP A 121 -1.11 -14.86 -0.32
C TRP A 121 -1.69 -15.47 0.96
N GLY A 122 -2.73 -16.28 0.88
CA GLY A 122 -3.45 -16.78 2.05
C GLY A 122 -4.05 -15.65 2.89
N ARG A 123 -4.32 -14.49 2.27
CA ARG A 123 -4.76 -13.28 2.96
C ARG A 123 -6.04 -12.75 2.35
N LYS A 124 -6.89 -12.20 3.21
CA LYS A 124 -8.10 -11.50 2.82
C LYS A 124 -7.72 -10.24 2.00
N SER A 125 -8.38 -10.01 0.87
CA SER A 125 -8.09 -8.85 0.02
C SER A 125 -8.40 -7.55 0.78
N PRO A 126 -7.45 -6.60 0.88
CA PRO A 126 -7.73 -5.30 1.48
C PRO A 126 -8.61 -4.43 0.58
N TYR A 127 -8.74 -4.78 -0.72
CA TYR A 127 -9.43 -3.96 -1.71
C TYR A 127 -10.95 -3.97 -1.54
N GLY A 128 -11.54 -4.97 -0.88
CA GLY A 128 -12.96 -4.92 -0.52
C GLY A 128 -13.32 -3.67 0.25
N VAL A 129 -12.45 -3.24 1.18
CA VAL A 129 -12.65 -1.98 1.91
C VAL A 129 -12.64 -0.78 0.96
N VAL A 130 -11.71 -0.78 0.00
CA VAL A 130 -11.48 0.33 -0.93
C VAL A 130 -12.58 0.44 -1.99
N THR A 131 -13.06 -0.70 -2.52
CA THR A 131 -13.93 -0.72 -3.71
C THR A 131 -15.37 -1.08 -3.42
N LYS A 132 -15.67 -1.72 -2.28
CA LYS A 132 -17.01 -2.29 -2.01
C LYS A 132 -17.73 -1.70 -0.83
N VAL A 133 -17.05 -1.01 0.09
CA VAL A 133 -17.71 -0.46 1.28
C VAL A 133 -18.89 0.45 0.94
N PRO A 134 -18.80 1.39 -0.03
CA PRO A 134 -19.95 2.22 -0.36
C PRO A 134 -21.17 1.44 -0.87
N GLU A 135 -20.94 0.37 -1.62
CA GLU A 135 -21.99 -0.49 -2.20
C GLU A 135 -22.56 -1.48 -1.17
N ALA A 136 -21.74 -1.93 -0.22
CA ALA A 136 -22.12 -2.91 0.79
C ALA A 136 -22.92 -2.34 1.97
N VAL A 137 -22.92 -1.01 2.14
CA VAL A 137 -23.57 -0.36 3.27
C VAL A 137 -24.99 0.12 2.91
N PRO A 138 -26.00 -0.14 3.77
CA PRO A 138 -25.97 -0.89 5.03
C PRO A 138 -26.38 -2.37 4.89
N GLU A 139 -26.72 -2.83 3.69
CA GLU A 139 -27.35 -4.13 3.48
C GLU A 139 -26.47 -5.30 3.96
N THR A 140 -25.19 -5.25 3.63
CA THR A 140 -24.19 -6.25 4.04
C THR A 140 -23.35 -5.75 5.23
N LEU A 141 -22.99 -4.47 5.23
CA LEU A 141 -22.09 -3.88 6.22
C LEU A 141 -22.84 -2.83 7.06
N LYS A 142 -23.13 -3.18 8.32
CA LYS A 142 -23.90 -2.34 9.25
C LYS A 142 -23.04 -1.54 10.20
N ALA A 143 -21.86 -2.07 10.55
CA ALA A 143 -20.92 -1.45 11.48
C ALA A 143 -19.54 -1.30 10.85
N PHE A 144 -18.87 -0.18 11.14
CA PHE A 144 -17.50 0.07 10.72
C PHE A 144 -16.67 0.64 11.87
N TYR A 145 -15.50 0.05 12.13
CA TYR A 145 -14.57 0.52 13.17
C TYR A 145 -13.28 1.01 12.50
N VAL A 146 -12.96 2.29 12.66
CA VAL A 146 -11.75 2.92 12.12
C VAL A 146 -10.73 3.09 13.25
N VAL A 147 -9.53 2.55 13.07
CA VAL A 147 -8.38 2.76 13.97
C VAL A 147 -7.31 3.55 13.22
N GLY A 148 -6.95 4.74 13.70
CA GLY A 148 -5.83 5.53 13.17
C GLY A 148 -5.93 5.84 11.67
N GLY A 149 -7.14 6.03 11.15
CA GLY A 149 -7.42 6.17 9.73
C GLY A 149 -8.44 7.28 9.43
N ASN A 150 -8.41 7.78 8.20
CA ASN A 150 -9.33 8.82 7.72
C ASN A 150 -9.89 8.46 6.34
N PRO A 151 -10.68 7.37 6.22
CA PRO A 151 -11.18 6.85 4.95
C PRO A 151 -11.98 7.85 4.11
N LEU A 152 -12.62 8.85 4.70
CA LEU A 152 -13.31 9.89 3.92
C LEU A 152 -12.35 10.74 3.08
N VAL A 153 -11.07 10.77 3.45
CA VAL A 153 -10.01 11.48 2.73
C VAL A 153 -9.10 10.51 1.96
N SER A 154 -8.87 9.30 2.49
CA SER A 154 -7.88 8.37 1.92
C SER A 154 -8.45 7.34 0.94
N MET A 155 -9.76 7.08 0.95
CA MET A 155 -10.39 6.14 0.01
C MET A 155 -10.82 6.84 -1.28
N PRO A 156 -10.86 6.13 -2.42
CA PRO A 156 -11.35 6.69 -3.66
C PRO A 156 -12.83 7.04 -3.53
N ASP A 157 -13.24 8.12 -4.19
CA ASP A 157 -14.61 8.63 -4.16
C ASP A 157 -15.11 8.97 -2.74
N SER A 158 -14.52 10.02 -2.16
CA SER A 158 -14.88 10.55 -0.85
C SER A 158 -16.39 10.83 -0.69
N ASN A 159 -17.10 11.12 -1.79
CA ASN A 159 -18.54 11.38 -1.75
C ASN A 159 -19.33 10.10 -1.52
N ALA A 160 -19.02 9.04 -2.25
CA ALA A 160 -19.64 7.72 -2.05
C ALA A 160 -19.39 7.19 -0.63
N PHE A 161 -18.15 7.32 -0.13
CA PHE A 161 -17.83 6.91 1.24
C PHE A 161 -18.57 7.72 2.30
N ARG A 162 -18.71 9.03 2.11
CA ARG A 162 -19.43 9.89 3.07
C ARG A 162 -20.91 9.50 3.15
N GLU A 163 -21.54 9.26 2.00
CA GLU A 163 -22.94 8.83 1.95
C GLU A 163 -23.13 7.45 2.61
N ALA A 164 -22.25 6.50 2.30
CA ALA A 164 -22.27 5.20 2.94
C ALA A 164 -22.11 5.29 4.46
N PHE A 165 -21.15 6.08 4.95
CA PHE A 165 -20.87 6.19 6.38
C PHE A 165 -22.07 6.74 7.18
N ARG A 166 -22.88 7.61 6.57
CA ARG A 166 -24.13 8.13 7.18
C ARG A 166 -25.25 7.11 7.26
N ARG A 167 -25.20 6.05 6.44
CA ARG A 167 -26.17 4.95 6.43
C ARG A 167 -25.80 3.80 7.36
N LEU A 168 -24.58 3.78 7.91
CA LEU A 168 -24.14 2.77 8.88
C LEU A 168 -25.01 2.82 10.14
N GLU A 169 -25.32 1.65 10.70
CA GLU A 169 -25.95 1.54 12.04
C GLU A 169 -24.95 1.89 13.15
N LEU A 170 -23.65 1.69 12.89
CA LEU A 170 -22.58 2.02 13.82
C LEU A 170 -21.29 2.41 13.09
N LEU A 171 -20.70 3.53 13.49
CA LEU A 171 -19.40 4.01 13.03
C LEU A 171 -18.62 4.43 14.27
N VAL A 172 -17.54 3.71 14.56
CA VAL A 172 -16.62 4.01 15.66
C VAL A 172 -15.30 4.46 15.08
N VAL A 173 -14.75 5.56 15.60
CA VAL A 173 -13.45 6.09 15.15
C VAL A 173 -12.54 6.25 16.36
N HIS A 174 -11.45 5.50 16.39
CA HIS A 174 -10.40 5.57 17.40
C HIS A 174 -9.22 6.33 16.82
N ASP A 175 -9.13 7.62 17.14
CA ASP A 175 -8.16 8.54 16.55
C ASP A 175 -7.71 9.59 17.60
N MET A 176 -6.55 10.20 17.37
CA MET A 176 -6.02 11.30 18.19
C MET A 176 -6.78 12.60 17.93
N PHE A 177 -7.44 12.72 16.78
CA PHE A 177 -8.04 13.95 16.33
C PHE A 177 -9.46 13.74 15.80
N LEU A 178 -10.30 14.77 15.96
CA LEU A 178 -11.60 14.84 15.28
C LEU A 178 -11.40 15.11 13.78
N THR A 179 -11.01 14.06 13.04
CA THR A 179 -10.82 14.01 11.58
C THR A 179 -12.14 14.11 10.83
N GLU A 180 -12.09 14.25 9.51
CA GLU A 180 -13.25 14.23 8.63
C GLU A 180 -14.08 12.96 8.85
N THR A 181 -13.45 11.78 8.91
CA THR A 181 -14.13 10.54 9.26
C THR A 181 -14.69 10.55 10.69
N ALA A 182 -13.93 11.01 11.68
CA ALA A 182 -14.40 11.07 13.06
C ALA A 182 -15.63 11.97 13.24
N ARG A 183 -15.80 13.01 12.40
CA ARG A 183 -16.97 13.91 12.46
C ARG A 183 -18.28 13.26 12.02
N GLU A 184 -18.21 12.20 11.21
CA GLU A 184 -19.39 11.43 10.79
C GLU A 184 -19.64 10.23 11.73
N ALA A 185 -18.79 10.01 12.74
CA ALA A 185 -18.86 8.83 13.62
C ALA A 185 -19.95 8.95 14.69
N HIS A 186 -20.54 7.80 15.03
CA HIS A 186 -21.44 7.66 16.17
C HIS A 186 -20.65 7.75 17.49
N TYR A 187 -19.44 7.20 17.52
CA TYR A 187 -18.53 7.28 18.67
C TYR A 187 -17.12 7.64 18.21
N VAL A 188 -16.50 8.59 18.92
CA VAL A 188 -15.08 8.92 18.76
C VAL A 188 -14.37 8.54 20.05
N LEU A 189 -13.42 7.61 19.96
CA LEU A 189 -12.60 7.16 21.06
C LEU A 189 -11.23 7.85 20.97
N PRO A 190 -10.74 8.51 22.04
CA PRO A 190 -9.45 9.19 22.02
C PRO A 190 -8.30 8.19 21.99
N ALA A 191 -7.48 8.22 20.94
CA ALA A 191 -6.33 7.33 20.78
C ALA A 191 -5.07 7.87 21.46
N CYS A 192 -4.26 6.96 22.01
CA CYS A 192 -2.90 7.27 22.44
C CYS A 192 -2.03 7.67 21.25
N SER A 193 -1.17 8.67 21.44
CA SER A 193 -0.07 8.94 20.53
C SER A 193 0.98 7.83 20.60
N HIS A 194 1.89 7.84 19.64
CA HIS A 194 2.98 6.87 19.56
C HIS A 194 4.02 6.99 20.70
N LEU A 195 3.94 8.05 21.52
CA LEU A 195 4.78 8.30 22.70
C LEU A 195 4.11 7.84 24.00
N GLU A 196 2.82 7.50 23.96
CA GLU A 196 1.98 7.21 25.13
C GLU A 196 1.74 5.71 25.38
N LYS A 197 2.28 4.86 24.50
CA LYS A 197 2.03 3.42 24.49
C LYS A 197 3.28 2.63 24.15
N TRP A 198 3.34 1.40 24.65
CA TRP A 198 4.34 0.41 24.27
C TRP A 198 3.99 -0.19 22.90
N GLY A 199 4.98 -0.77 22.24
CA GLY A 199 4.76 -1.49 20.98
C GLY A 199 6.05 -1.91 20.32
N VAL A 200 5.93 -2.59 19.18
CA VAL A 200 7.05 -2.71 18.24
C VAL A 200 7.15 -1.42 17.41
N ALA A 201 8.34 -0.83 17.33
CA ALA A 201 8.58 0.33 16.49
C ALA A 201 8.70 -0.06 15.01
N TYR A 202 8.98 0.91 14.14
CA TYR A 202 9.00 0.67 12.69
C TYR A 202 10.01 -0.42 12.31
N THR A 203 9.52 -1.48 11.64
CA THR A 203 10.38 -2.54 11.11
C THR A 203 11.01 -2.06 9.80
N TYR A 204 12.35 -2.07 9.71
CA TYR A 204 13.05 -1.61 8.50
C TYR A 204 13.01 -2.65 7.37
N ASN A 205 12.29 -3.75 7.55
CA ASN A 205 12.22 -4.84 6.59
C ASN A 205 11.45 -4.47 5.34
N VAL A 206 10.27 -3.87 5.51
CA VAL A 206 9.31 -3.69 4.40
C VAL A 206 9.81 -2.66 3.38
N CYS A 207 10.29 -1.50 3.83
CA CYS A 207 10.71 -0.42 2.91
C CYS A 207 12.21 -0.35 2.67
N HIS A 208 13.05 -0.90 3.57
CA HIS A 208 14.50 -0.81 3.47
C HIS A 208 15.16 -2.18 3.26
N GLY A 209 14.40 -3.27 3.28
CA GLY A 209 14.93 -4.61 3.08
C GLY A 209 15.85 -5.08 4.21
N LEU A 210 15.84 -4.42 5.38
CA LEU A 210 16.69 -4.71 6.52
C LEU A 210 15.92 -5.52 7.58
N PRO A 211 16.40 -6.71 7.98
CA PRO A 211 15.77 -7.48 9.04
C PRO A 211 16.11 -6.92 10.43
N TYR A 212 15.74 -5.66 10.64
CA TYR A 212 16.04 -4.86 11.83
C TYR A 212 14.75 -4.32 12.45
N MET A 213 14.67 -4.37 13.77
CA MET A 213 13.52 -3.85 14.52
C MET A 213 13.95 -3.25 15.86
N MET A 214 13.05 -2.47 16.45
CA MET A 214 13.25 -1.79 17.72
C MET A 214 11.97 -1.81 18.54
N LEU A 215 12.11 -1.64 19.85
CA LEU A 215 10.98 -1.42 20.75
C LEU A 215 10.52 0.04 20.65
N ARG A 216 9.20 0.24 20.55
CA ARG A 216 8.58 1.55 20.81
C ARG A 216 8.43 1.69 22.33
N LYS A 217 9.23 2.57 22.91
CA LYS A 217 9.15 2.89 24.33
C LYS A 217 7.97 3.82 24.60
N LYS A 218 7.24 3.55 25.68
CA LYS A 218 6.30 4.51 26.26
C LYS A 218 7.11 5.64 26.92
N CYS A 219 7.04 6.83 26.34
CA CYS A 219 7.83 7.99 26.79
C CYS A 219 7.06 8.84 27.81
N ILE A 220 5.74 8.89 27.71
CA ILE A 220 4.85 9.64 28.61
C ILE A 220 3.61 8.80 28.94
N GLU A 221 2.89 9.19 29.98
CA GLU A 221 1.57 8.63 30.28
C GLU A 221 0.51 9.09 29.27
N PRO A 222 -0.52 8.26 28.98
CA PRO A 222 -1.66 8.66 28.16
C PRO A 222 -2.28 9.98 28.61
N LEU A 223 -2.51 10.88 27.66
CA LEU A 223 -3.04 12.20 27.94
C LEU A 223 -4.57 12.17 28.10
N GLY A 224 -5.05 12.69 29.22
CA GLY A 224 -6.48 12.77 29.53
C GLY A 224 -7.12 11.38 29.56
N ALA A 225 -8.12 11.18 28.69
CA ALA A 225 -8.83 9.90 28.57
C ALA A 225 -8.30 9.01 27.44
N SER A 226 -7.17 9.35 26.80
CA SER A 226 -6.64 8.55 25.69
C SER A 226 -6.31 7.13 26.13
N ARG A 227 -6.56 6.16 25.23
CA ARG A 227 -6.28 4.74 25.43
C ARG A 227 -5.61 4.16 24.20
N SER A 228 -4.70 3.21 24.42
CA SER A 228 -4.06 2.46 23.34
C SER A 228 -5.04 1.48 22.70
N GLU A 229 -4.70 1.05 21.49
CA GLU A 229 -5.47 0.05 20.74
C GLU A 229 -5.55 -1.25 21.52
N TRP A 230 -4.44 -1.70 22.10
CA TRP A 230 -4.41 -2.91 22.95
C TRP A 230 -5.43 -2.81 24.09
N TRP A 231 -5.46 -1.70 24.83
CA TRP A 231 -6.39 -1.53 25.94
C TRP A 231 -7.84 -1.57 25.46
N VAL A 232 -8.16 -0.82 24.39
CA VAL A 232 -9.53 -0.73 23.87
C VAL A 232 -10.02 -2.09 23.35
N PHE A 233 -9.19 -2.81 22.59
CA PHE A 233 -9.57 -4.14 22.08
C PHE A 233 -9.65 -5.19 23.18
N THR A 234 -8.80 -5.14 24.20
CA THR A 234 -8.89 -6.02 25.37
C THR A 234 -10.18 -5.80 26.15
N GLU A 235 -10.55 -4.54 26.40
CA GLU A 235 -11.79 -4.19 27.09
C GLU A 235 -13.04 -4.54 26.28
N LEU A 236 -12.99 -4.36 24.96
CA LEU A 236 -14.05 -4.79 24.05
C LEU A 236 -14.19 -6.32 24.07
N ALA A 237 -13.09 -7.06 23.95
CA ALA A 237 -13.10 -8.51 23.99
C ALA A 237 -13.71 -9.04 25.30
N ARG A 238 -13.35 -8.46 26.46
CA ARG A 238 -13.95 -8.81 27.76
C ARG A 238 -15.47 -8.62 27.78
N ARG A 239 -15.97 -7.51 27.23
CA ARG A 239 -17.42 -7.22 27.15
C ARG A 239 -18.16 -8.14 26.17
N LEU A 240 -17.47 -8.65 25.16
CA LEU A 240 -18.00 -9.60 24.18
C LEU A 240 -17.84 -11.06 24.63
N GLY A 241 -17.29 -11.33 25.82
CA GLY A 241 -17.03 -12.70 26.31
C GLY A 241 -15.82 -13.38 25.65
N LEU A 242 -14.97 -12.64 24.95
CA LEU A 242 -13.75 -13.11 24.28
C LEU A 242 -12.47 -12.81 25.08
N GLY A 243 -12.61 -12.48 26.37
CA GLY A 243 -11.49 -12.03 27.21
C GLY A 243 -10.37 -13.06 27.36
N GLU A 244 -10.65 -14.35 27.22
CA GLU A 244 -9.64 -15.42 27.26
C GLU A 244 -8.61 -15.35 26.13
N HIS A 245 -8.96 -14.72 25.00
CA HIS A 245 -8.06 -14.50 23.87
C HIS A 245 -7.14 -13.29 24.05
N PHE A 246 -7.39 -12.46 25.08
CA PHE A 246 -6.59 -11.30 25.43
C PHE A 246 -6.09 -11.43 26.89
N PRO A 247 -5.26 -12.44 27.20
CA PRO A 247 -4.91 -12.79 28.57
C PRO A 247 -3.89 -11.84 29.22
N TRP A 248 -3.23 -10.99 28.43
CA TRP A 248 -2.16 -10.10 28.91
C TRP A 248 -2.73 -9.06 29.90
N PRO A 249 -2.24 -8.99 31.14
CA PRO A 249 -2.63 -7.98 32.12
C PRO A 249 -2.08 -6.59 31.80
N THR A 250 -0.94 -6.53 31.10
CA THR A 250 -0.21 -5.30 30.78
C THR A 250 0.10 -5.21 29.27
N GLU A 251 0.31 -3.98 28.79
CA GLU A 251 0.67 -3.76 27.37
C GLU A 251 2.08 -4.27 27.08
N GLU A 252 2.97 -4.19 28.07
CA GLU A 252 4.33 -4.74 28.05
C GLU A 252 4.33 -6.25 27.81
N GLU A 253 3.49 -7.00 28.54
CA GLU A 253 3.35 -8.45 28.34
C GLU A 253 2.78 -8.78 26.97
N PHE A 254 1.85 -7.97 26.46
CA PHE A 254 1.35 -8.11 25.10
C PHE A 254 2.44 -7.90 24.06
N VAL A 255 3.26 -6.85 24.20
CA VAL A 255 4.39 -6.59 23.28
C VAL A 255 5.47 -7.66 23.40
N ALA A 256 5.71 -8.19 24.61
CA ALA A 256 6.62 -9.32 24.80
C ALA A 256 6.14 -10.56 24.04
N PHE A 257 4.83 -10.85 24.08
CA PHE A 257 4.22 -11.91 23.26
C PHE A 257 4.36 -11.64 21.76
N GLU A 258 4.14 -10.41 21.30
CA GLU A 258 4.33 -10.05 19.89
C GLU A 258 5.77 -10.32 19.43
N LEU A 259 6.75 -10.00 20.27
CA LEU A 259 8.17 -10.12 19.97
C LEU A 259 8.71 -11.55 20.05
N GLU A 260 8.12 -12.44 20.85
CA GLU A 260 8.63 -13.79 21.11
C GLU A 260 9.07 -14.54 19.83
N PRO A 261 8.27 -14.62 18.74
CA PRO A 261 8.64 -15.39 17.56
C PRO A 261 9.75 -14.76 16.71
N THR A 262 10.16 -13.53 17.03
CA THR A 262 11.29 -12.83 16.38
C THR A 262 12.65 -13.29 16.94
N GLY A 263 12.66 -13.90 18.13
CA GLY A 263 13.87 -14.22 18.88
C GLY A 263 14.46 -13.06 19.69
N LEU A 264 13.86 -11.87 19.62
CA LEU A 264 14.21 -10.72 20.46
C LEU A 264 13.20 -10.59 21.60
N SER A 265 13.65 -10.31 22.83
CA SER A 265 12.76 -10.10 23.98
C SER A 265 12.50 -8.61 24.23
N PHE A 266 11.38 -8.32 24.90
CA PHE A 266 11.06 -6.96 25.35
C PHE A 266 12.18 -6.36 26.22
N ASP A 267 12.63 -7.10 27.25
CA ASP A 267 13.68 -6.63 28.18
C ASP A 267 15.02 -6.40 27.47
N TYR A 268 15.39 -7.27 26.53
CA TYR A 268 16.61 -7.10 25.73
C TYR A 268 16.57 -5.78 24.94
N LEU A 269 15.48 -5.54 24.21
CA LEU A 269 15.32 -4.29 23.44
C LEU A 269 15.10 -3.06 24.33
N LEU A 270 14.62 -3.23 25.56
CA LEU A 270 14.43 -2.12 26.49
C LEU A 270 15.76 -1.68 27.12
N HIS A 271 16.54 -2.64 27.63
CA HIS A 271 17.68 -2.40 28.51
C HIS A 271 19.04 -2.59 27.85
N GLU A 272 19.20 -3.57 26.96
CA GLU A 272 20.50 -3.94 26.38
C GLU A 272 20.70 -3.34 24.98
N LYS A 273 19.65 -3.34 24.15
CA LYS A 273 19.64 -2.83 22.77
C LYS A 273 18.52 -1.81 22.51
N PRO A 274 18.53 -0.67 23.21
CA PRO A 274 17.51 0.38 23.04
C PRO A 274 17.44 0.96 21.62
N GLU A 275 18.52 0.89 20.86
CA GLU A 275 18.58 1.31 19.46
C GLU A 275 17.88 0.33 18.50
N GLY A 276 17.62 -0.91 18.92
CA GLY A 276 17.12 -1.99 18.09
C GLY A 276 18.19 -3.01 17.68
N ASP A 277 17.75 -4.15 17.14
CA ASP A 277 18.65 -5.21 16.69
C ASP A 277 18.13 -5.95 15.46
N PHE A 278 19.01 -6.71 14.83
CA PHE A 278 18.69 -7.59 13.72
C PHE A 278 18.02 -8.87 14.24
N TYR A 279 16.80 -9.13 13.78
CA TYR A 279 16.09 -10.40 14.05
C TYR A 279 16.45 -11.48 13.00
N GLY A 280 17.29 -11.16 12.03
CA GLY A 280 17.72 -12.09 11.00
C GLY A 280 18.91 -11.57 10.20
N THR A 281 19.47 -12.42 9.36
CA THR A 281 20.63 -12.07 8.52
C THR A 281 20.21 -11.95 7.06
N LYS A 282 20.69 -10.91 6.38
CA LYS A 282 20.52 -10.75 4.93
C LYS A 282 21.45 -11.70 4.18
N ARG A 283 20.92 -12.44 3.19
CA ARG A 283 21.70 -13.30 2.30
C ARG A 283 21.39 -12.96 0.85
N TYR A 284 22.43 -12.89 0.02
CA TYR A 284 22.35 -12.61 -1.42
C TYR A 284 22.43 -13.91 -2.23
N GLU A 285 21.55 -14.83 -1.89
CA GLU A 285 21.43 -16.14 -2.53
C GLU A 285 19.94 -16.42 -2.69
N MET A 286 19.55 -16.95 -3.86
CA MET A 286 18.16 -17.32 -4.05
C MET A 286 17.79 -18.46 -3.08
N PRO A 287 16.67 -18.35 -2.35
CA PRO A 287 16.21 -19.46 -1.51
C PRO A 287 15.92 -20.68 -2.40
N PRO A 288 16.10 -21.91 -1.87
CA PRO A 288 15.92 -23.13 -2.65
C PRO A 288 14.49 -23.29 -3.18
N ASN A 289 13.50 -22.79 -2.43
CA ASN A 289 12.10 -22.71 -2.83
C ASN A 289 11.54 -21.34 -2.45
N LEU A 290 10.90 -20.68 -3.40
CA LEU A 290 10.08 -19.49 -3.16
C LEU A 290 8.67 -19.89 -2.70
N PRO A 291 7.98 -19.02 -1.94
CA PRO A 291 6.58 -19.24 -1.53
C PRO A 291 5.62 -19.00 -2.70
N THR A 292 5.82 -19.74 -3.78
CA THR A 292 5.07 -19.73 -5.03
C THR A 292 4.69 -21.18 -5.35
N PRO A 293 3.58 -21.45 -6.05
CA PRO A 293 3.17 -22.82 -6.38
C PRO A 293 4.27 -23.68 -7.01
N SER A 294 5.11 -23.10 -7.89
CA SER A 294 6.23 -23.79 -8.54
C SER A 294 7.54 -23.86 -7.74
N GLY A 295 7.62 -23.18 -6.59
CA GLY A 295 8.88 -22.96 -5.86
C GLY A 295 9.87 -22.01 -6.56
N LYS A 296 9.53 -21.42 -7.73
CA LYS A 296 10.38 -20.55 -8.55
C LYS A 296 9.69 -19.23 -8.87
N ILE A 297 10.41 -18.28 -9.48
CA ILE A 297 9.81 -17.05 -9.99
C ILE A 297 8.92 -17.39 -11.20
N GLU A 298 7.62 -17.15 -11.07
CA GLU A 298 6.63 -17.43 -12.11
C GLU A 298 6.50 -16.25 -13.08
N LEU A 299 7.22 -16.29 -14.21
CA LEU A 299 7.09 -15.31 -15.28
C LEU A 299 5.72 -15.44 -15.96
N TYR A 300 5.29 -16.69 -16.18
CA TYR A 300 3.92 -17.08 -16.48
C TYR A 300 3.26 -17.58 -15.19
N SER A 301 2.13 -16.98 -14.80
CA SER A 301 1.41 -17.37 -13.58
C SER A 301 0.21 -18.25 -13.89
N GLU A 302 0.32 -19.53 -13.54
CA GLU A 302 -0.77 -20.50 -13.68
C GLU A 302 -1.96 -20.15 -12.77
N ALA A 303 -1.70 -19.63 -11.57
CA ALA A 303 -2.75 -19.18 -10.67
C ALA A 303 -3.60 -18.05 -11.28
N MET A 304 -2.96 -17.09 -11.96
CA MET A 304 -3.69 -16.05 -12.68
C MET A 304 -4.53 -16.63 -13.82
N ALA A 305 -3.99 -17.56 -14.61
CA ALA A 305 -4.75 -18.23 -15.67
C ALA A 305 -6.00 -18.94 -15.10
N ARG A 306 -5.84 -19.69 -14.01
CA ARG A 306 -6.96 -20.39 -13.34
C ARG A 306 -8.02 -19.44 -12.81
N ALA A 307 -7.60 -18.27 -12.31
CA ALA A 307 -8.50 -17.21 -11.86
C ALA A 307 -9.12 -16.40 -13.01
N GLY A 308 -8.86 -16.76 -14.28
CA GLY A 308 -9.37 -16.04 -15.46
C GLY A 308 -8.68 -14.71 -15.75
N ALA A 309 -7.54 -14.42 -15.10
CA ALA A 309 -6.73 -13.23 -15.33
C ALA A 309 -5.56 -13.53 -16.30
N ASP A 310 -4.99 -12.49 -16.91
CA ASP A 310 -3.85 -12.65 -17.82
C ASP A 310 -2.63 -13.28 -17.12
N PRO A 311 -2.14 -14.45 -17.57
CA PRO A 311 -1.01 -15.13 -16.94
C PRO A 311 0.33 -14.50 -17.27
N LEU A 312 0.38 -13.47 -18.12
CA LEU A 312 1.57 -12.69 -18.47
C LEU A 312 1.26 -11.18 -18.35
N PRO A 313 2.28 -10.32 -18.13
CA PRO A 313 2.08 -8.87 -18.06
C PRO A 313 1.47 -8.32 -19.36
N VAL A 314 0.32 -7.63 -19.28
CA VAL A 314 -0.34 -6.98 -20.43
C VAL A 314 -0.45 -5.48 -20.26
N TYR A 315 -0.39 -4.75 -21.38
CA TYR A 315 -0.71 -3.33 -21.37
C TYR A 315 -2.23 -3.14 -21.30
N LEU A 316 -2.69 -2.34 -20.33
CA LEU A 316 -4.09 -1.97 -20.17
C LEU A 316 -4.22 -0.45 -20.36
N GLU A 317 -4.90 -0.05 -21.43
CA GLU A 317 -5.20 1.35 -21.69
C GLU A 317 -6.22 1.88 -20.65
N PRO A 318 -5.90 2.94 -19.90
CA PRO A 318 -6.84 3.50 -18.92
C PRO A 318 -8.14 3.98 -19.58
N ASP A 319 -9.29 3.70 -18.96
CA ASP A 319 -10.61 4.04 -19.51
C ASP A 319 -10.78 5.53 -19.83
N ARG A 320 -10.09 6.39 -19.09
CA ARG A 320 -10.16 7.85 -19.21
C ARG A 320 -8.90 8.46 -19.82
N SER A 321 -8.11 7.67 -20.55
CA SER A 321 -6.92 8.17 -21.24
C SER A 321 -7.29 9.00 -22.47
N PRO A 322 -6.36 9.81 -23.01
CA PRO A 322 -6.56 10.51 -24.27
C PRO A 322 -6.86 9.59 -25.46
N VAL A 323 -6.52 8.29 -25.36
CA VAL A 323 -6.68 7.30 -26.43
C VAL A 323 -8.05 6.63 -26.36
N LYS A 324 -8.50 6.24 -25.16
CA LYS A 324 -9.71 5.42 -24.96
C LYS A 324 -10.96 6.22 -24.56
N ALA A 325 -10.78 7.37 -23.91
CA ALA A 325 -11.90 8.15 -23.38
C ALA A 325 -12.85 8.65 -24.48
N ASP A 326 -14.14 8.67 -24.15
CA ASP A 326 -15.20 9.22 -24.99
C ASP A 326 -14.86 10.67 -25.43
N PRO A 327 -15.11 11.06 -26.70
CA PRO A 327 -14.82 12.42 -27.18
C PRO A 327 -15.50 13.54 -26.39
N GLU A 328 -16.76 13.37 -25.96
CA GLU A 328 -17.46 14.37 -25.15
C GLU A 328 -16.89 14.44 -23.73
N TYR A 329 -16.52 13.28 -23.15
CA TYR A 329 -15.79 13.26 -21.90
C TYR A 329 -14.47 14.05 -22.00
N ARG A 330 -13.67 13.82 -23.04
CA ARG A 330 -12.38 14.54 -23.25
C ARG A 330 -12.57 16.02 -23.49
N LYS A 331 -13.65 16.42 -24.14
CA LYS A 331 -13.99 17.83 -24.34
C LYS A 331 -14.29 18.52 -23.01
N ARG A 332 -14.98 17.84 -22.10
CA ARG A 332 -15.31 18.37 -20.77
C ARG A 332 -14.14 18.29 -19.78
N TYR A 333 -13.37 17.22 -19.82
CA TYR A 333 -12.23 16.96 -18.92
C TYR A 333 -10.96 16.70 -19.75
N PRO A 334 -10.33 17.75 -20.29
CA PRO A 334 -9.22 17.61 -21.23
C PRO A 334 -7.87 17.29 -20.58
N LEU A 335 -7.76 17.38 -19.25
CA LEU A 335 -6.51 17.21 -18.51
C LEU A 335 -6.45 15.84 -17.83
N ILE A 336 -5.27 15.23 -17.83
CA ILE A 336 -5.00 14.03 -17.03
C ILE A 336 -4.68 14.48 -15.61
N LEU A 337 -5.51 14.06 -14.65
CA LEU A 337 -5.27 14.32 -13.24
C LEU A 337 -4.25 13.32 -12.69
N THR A 338 -3.22 13.83 -12.02
CA THR A 338 -2.34 13.04 -11.15
C THR A 338 -2.54 13.46 -9.71
N THR A 339 -2.79 12.48 -8.84
CA THR A 339 -2.89 12.69 -7.39
C THR A 339 -1.78 11.87 -6.74
N GLY A 340 -0.92 12.51 -5.94
CA GLY A 340 0.16 11.78 -5.30
C GLY A 340 1.41 12.59 -4.98
N HIS A 341 1.49 13.85 -5.39
CA HIS A 341 2.59 14.72 -4.97
C HIS A 341 2.67 14.75 -3.44
N ARG A 342 3.85 14.41 -2.91
CA ARG A 342 4.09 14.35 -1.48
C ARG A 342 4.46 15.74 -0.99
N ASN A 343 3.71 16.23 -0.02
CA ASN A 343 4.08 17.46 0.67
C ASN A 343 5.15 17.12 1.71
N TYR A 344 6.30 17.78 1.63
CA TYR A 344 7.42 17.56 2.55
C TYR A 344 7.03 17.73 4.04
N TYR A 345 6.05 18.59 4.33
CA TYR A 345 5.64 18.93 5.70
C TYR A 345 4.52 18.03 6.25
N TYR A 346 3.89 17.18 5.42
CA TYR A 346 2.73 16.38 5.83
C TYR A 346 2.85 14.92 5.39
N THR A 347 2.44 14.01 6.26
CA THR A 347 2.23 12.61 5.90
C THR A 347 0.75 12.39 5.63
N HIS A 348 0.35 12.40 4.36
CA HIS A 348 -1.04 12.30 3.94
C HIS A 348 -1.92 13.40 4.60
N SER A 349 -2.92 13.02 5.39
CA SER A 349 -3.78 13.93 6.17
C SER A 349 -3.21 14.30 7.55
N GLN A 350 -2.10 13.69 7.97
CA GLN A 350 -1.50 13.89 9.29
C GLN A 350 -0.70 15.19 9.36
N PHE A 351 -0.41 15.62 10.60
CA PHE A 351 0.46 16.76 10.95
C PHE A 351 -0.03 18.16 10.54
N ARG A 352 -1.15 18.28 9.83
CA ARG A 352 -1.75 19.57 9.43
C ARG A 352 -2.14 20.50 10.59
N ARG A 353 -2.20 19.97 11.82
CA ARG A 353 -2.48 20.73 13.06
C ARG A 353 -1.22 21.24 13.75
N ILE A 354 -0.03 20.82 13.33
CA ILE A 354 1.23 21.33 13.87
C ILE A 354 1.48 22.71 13.27
N ARG A 355 1.36 23.75 14.09
CA ARG A 355 1.45 25.16 13.66
C ARG A 355 2.67 25.43 12.79
N GLY A 356 3.86 25.02 13.22
CA GLY A 356 5.11 25.28 12.47
C GLY A 356 5.15 24.60 11.09
N LEU A 357 4.49 23.46 10.91
CA LEU A 357 4.36 22.79 9.60
C LEU A 357 3.29 23.46 8.75
N LYS A 358 2.18 23.85 9.38
CA LYS A 358 1.11 24.60 8.72
C LYS A 358 1.58 25.92 8.13
N GLU A 359 2.40 26.66 8.86
CA GLU A 359 3.00 27.91 8.38
C GLU A 359 3.91 27.71 7.16
N LYS A 360 4.48 26.51 6.96
CA LYS A 360 5.33 26.18 5.81
C LYS A 360 4.55 25.75 4.57
N SER A 361 3.36 25.20 4.72
CA SER A 361 2.47 24.84 3.61
C SER A 361 1.00 25.05 4.02
N PRO A 362 0.55 26.31 4.02
CA PRO A 362 -0.73 26.69 4.64
C PRO A 362 -1.95 26.17 3.88
N GLU A 363 -1.82 26.03 2.55
CA GLU A 363 -2.92 25.72 1.64
C GLU A 363 -2.56 24.51 0.75
N PRO A 364 -3.56 23.72 0.32
CA PRO A 364 -3.35 22.78 -0.77
C PRO A 364 -3.05 23.58 -2.06
N TYR A 365 -2.21 23.03 -2.93
CA TYR A 365 -1.91 23.62 -4.24
C TYR A 365 -2.06 22.58 -5.33
N ALA A 366 -2.27 23.07 -6.54
CA ALA A 366 -2.28 22.29 -7.77
C ALA A 366 -1.10 22.73 -8.64
N GLU A 367 -0.46 21.77 -9.31
CA GLU A 367 0.62 22.05 -10.24
C GLU A 367 0.10 21.86 -11.67
N ILE A 368 0.35 22.83 -12.53
CA ILE A 368 -0.07 22.83 -13.92
C ILE A 368 1.04 23.43 -14.79
N GLY A 369 1.30 22.84 -15.96
CA GLY A 369 2.30 23.36 -16.88
C GLY A 369 1.95 24.77 -17.37
N PRO A 370 2.94 25.66 -17.59
CA PRO A 370 2.69 27.08 -17.86
C PRO A 370 1.83 27.33 -19.11
N GLU A 371 2.02 26.54 -20.18
CA GLU A 371 1.20 26.65 -21.39
C GLU A 371 -0.25 26.22 -21.14
N THR A 372 -0.46 25.19 -20.31
CA THR A 372 -1.80 24.74 -19.94
C THR A 372 -2.47 25.77 -19.04
N ALA A 373 -1.75 26.32 -18.05
CA ALA A 373 -2.25 27.40 -17.18
C ALA A 373 -2.73 28.60 -18.00
N ALA A 374 -1.92 29.05 -18.98
CA ALA A 374 -2.28 30.16 -19.86
C ALA A 374 -3.55 29.88 -20.69
N ARG A 375 -3.74 28.65 -21.19
CA ARG A 375 -4.98 28.24 -21.89
C ARG A 375 -6.22 28.29 -21.00
N HIS A 376 -6.06 28.12 -19.69
CA HIS A 376 -7.14 28.22 -18.71
C HIS A 376 -7.22 29.59 -18.02
N GLY A 377 -6.40 30.56 -18.42
CA GLY A 377 -6.40 31.91 -17.83
C GLY A 377 -5.95 31.95 -16.37
N LEU A 378 -5.08 31.02 -15.96
CA LEU A 378 -4.55 30.92 -14.59
C LEU A 378 -3.12 31.45 -14.52
N ALA A 379 -2.84 32.24 -13.48
CA ALA A 379 -1.51 32.64 -13.05
C ALA A 379 -1.10 31.92 -11.76
N ASP A 380 0.20 31.98 -11.43
CA ASP A 380 0.70 31.45 -10.16
C ASP A 380 0.04 32.18 -8.98
N GLY A 381 -0.43 31.41 -7.99
CA GLY A 381 -1.15 31.91 -6.83
C GLY A 381 -2.66 32.14 -7.01
N ASP A 382 -3.20 31.96 -8.22
CA ASP A 382 -4.65 32.02 -8.43
C ASP A 382 -5.36 30.86 -7.75
N LEU A 383 -6.56 31.15 -7.23
CA LEU A 383 -7.48 30.09 -6.78
C LEU A 383 -8.01 29.33 -8.00
N ALA A 384 -7.81 28.02 -8.03
CA ALA A 384 -8.31 27.14 -9.07
C ALA A 384 -9.34 26.16 -8.50
N GLU A 385 -10.32 25.77 -9.31
CA GLU A 385 -11.18 24.63 -9.03
C GLU A 385 -10.79 23.48 -9.96
N ILE A 386 -10.52 22.30 -9.40
CA ILE A 386 -10.27 21.08 -10.15
C ILE A 386 -11.54 20.24 -10.11
N GLU A 387 -12.11 19.96 -11.28
CA GLU A 387 -13.32 19.14 -11.44
C GLU A 387 -13.01 17.84 -12.16
N THR A 388 -13.64 16.77 -11.70
CA THR A 388 -13.81 15.49 -12.39
C THR A 388 -15.31 15.19 -12.48
N ASP A 389 -15.70 14.15 -13.20
CA ASP A 389 -17.09 13.68 -13.22
C ASP A 389 -17.60 13.12 -11.88
N ARG A 390 -16.73 12.98 -10.88
CA ARG A 390 -17.09 12.48 -9.53
C ARG A 390 -17.07 13.56 -8.45
N GLY A 391 -16.58 14.75 -8.76
CA GLY A 391 -16.52 15.84 -7.79
C GLY A 391 -15.50 16.91 -8.14
N ARG A 392 -15.43 17.91 -7.26
CA ARG A 392 -14.57 19.08 -7.41
C ARG A 392 -13.90 19.46 -6.10
N VAL A 393 -12.74 20.09 -6.20
CA VAL A 393 -12.00 20.67 -5.06
C VAL A 393 -11.48 22.05 -5.47
N ARG A 394 -11.42 22.96 -4.50
CA ARG A 394 -10.87 24.30 -4.65
C ARG A 394 -9.72 24.51 -3.69
#